data_AF-A0A1A8VHQ6-F1
#
_entry.id   AF-A0A1A8VHQ6-F1
#
_cell.length_a   1.000
_cell.length_b   1.000
_cell.length_c   1.000
_cell.angle_alpha   90.00
_cell.angle_beta   90.00
_cell.angle_gamma   90.00
#
_symmetry.space_group_name_H-M   'P 1'
#
loop_
_entity.id
_entity.type
_entity.pdbx_description
1 polymer ?
#
loop_
_entity_poly.entity_id
_entity_poly.type
_entity_poly.pdbx_seq_one_letter_code
_entity_poly.pdbx_strand_id
1 'polypeptide(L)'
;MSKWGDRLKKIEQLAQSFQQRPLTTPYKPRLWPCQPSSVWKLFPRQSMAISFAQSCKEDVHVFALEKENASEGQRIYLVTSYSELWHYYRTYPQSLMHCYEVIPEGAVCKLYFDLEFHKPSNNGADGKSMVFLLIQYVCGKLLEVYGIKCSVKNVLNLDSSTEEKFSRHLIFILQNAAFKDNIHVGRFILAILHPIMNKIKDESWLGNERRTNVSEMTESPEMKRVKKEERDLSFLLVKDKDGQHCSFVDLGVYTRNRNFRLYKSSKVGKNAAFTVAEDNEFISTSKKGIGVEESVFLASLVCNVSFTGQRILTWDASELNEAKTTAPRCQQESASNPGSFSSCLASPYQEVDNFVSTL
;
A
#
# COMPACT_ATOMS: atom_id res chain seq x y z
N MET A 1 33.82 12.78 41.21
CA MET A 1 34.90 12.25 40.34
C MET A 1 34.83 10.73 40.09
N SER A 2 34.40 9.90 41.06
CA SER A 2 34.37 8.42 40.91
C SER A 2 33.50 7.88 39.75
N LYS A 3 32.32 8.47 39.46
CA LYS A 3 31.43 8.02 38.37
C LYS A 3 32.03 8.09 36.96
N TRP A 4 33.04 8.96 36.74
CA TRP A 4 33.67 9.12 35.43
C TRP A 4 34.72 8.04 35.18
N GLY A 5 35.47 7.67 36.23
CA GLY A 5 36.45 6.57 36.18
C GLY A 5 35.78 5.22 35.89
N ASP A 6 34.61 4.96 36.48
CA ASP A 6 33.87 3.72 36.24
C ASP A 6 33.30 3.64 34.81
N ARG A 7 32.91 4.80 34.25
CA ARG A 7 32.49 4.90 32.84
C ARG A 7 33.66 4.64 31.90
N LEU A 8 34.83 5.21 32.19
CA LEU A 8 36.03 5.02 31.37
C LEU A 8 36.45 3.55 31.34
N LYS A 9 36.48 2.89 32.51
CA LYS A 9 36.77 1.46 32.64
C LYS A 9 35.79 0.59 31.85
N LYS A 10 34.49 0.91 31.90
CA LYS A 10 33.48 0.20 31.08
C LYS A 10 33.72 0.37 29.58
N ILE A 11 34.08 1.58 29.14
CA ILE A 11 34.38 1.87 27.74
C ILE A 11 35.63 1.12 27.27
N GLU A 12 36.69 1.07 28.08
CA GLU A 12 37.91 0.30 27.78
C GLU A 12 37.65 -1.20 27.72
N GLN A 13 36.86 -1.74 28.66
CA GLN A 13 36.45 -3.15 28.64
C GLN A 13 35.63 -3.49 27.39
N LEU A 14 34.71 -2.61 26.99
CA LEU A 14 33.96 -2.73 25.74
C LEU A 14 34.89 -2.67 24.52
N ALA A 15 35.85 -1.75 24.50
CA ALA A 15 36.82 -1.63 23.40
C ALA A 15 37.69 -2.88 23.26
N GLN A 16 38.19 -3.44 24.36
CA GLN A 16 38.92 -4.71 24.36
C GLN A 16 38.04 -5.88 23.90
N SER A 17 36.78 -5.93 24.37
CA SER A 17 35.81 -6.91 23.89
C SER A 17 35.59 -6.81 22.38
N PHE A 18 35.52 -5.60 21.82
CA PHE A 18 35.38 -5.39 20.38
C PHE A 18 36.65 -5.70 19.59
N GLN A 19 37.84 -5.52 20.17
CA GLN A 19 39.08 -5.98 19.55
C GLN A 19 39.18 -7.51 19.51
N GLN A 20 38.78 -8.18 20.58
CA GLN A 20 38.82 -9.66 20.62
C GLN A 20 37.67 -10.31 19.86
N ARG A 21 36.53 -9.61 19.73
CA ARG A 21 35.34 -10.05 18.98
C ARG A 21 34.88 -8.90 18.08
N PRO A 22 35.59 -8.65 16.96
CA PRO A 22 35.21 -7.59 16.04
C PRO A 22 33.77 -7.79 15.56
N LEU A 23 32.93 -6.76 15.75
CA LEU A 23 31.51 -6.76 15.32
C LEU A 23 31.32 -6.72 13.81
N THR A 24 32.38 -6.88 13.03
CA THR A 24 32.33 -6.84 11.58
C THR A 24 33.11 -8.03 11.03
N THR A 25 32.45 -8.81 10.20
CA THR A 25 33.15 -9.68 9.25
C THR A 25 34.14 -8.83 8.44
N PRO A 26 35.34 -9.35 8.12
CA PRO A 26 36.30 -8.64 7.28
C PRO A 26 35.64 -8.19 5.98
N TYR A 27 35.99 -6.98 5.51
CA TYR A 27 35.61 -6.48 4.19
C TYR A 27 35.94 -7.54 3.13
N LYS A 28 34.90 -8.15 2.55
CA LYS A 28 35.06 -9.09 1.43
C LYS A 28 34.87 -8.32 0.13
N PRO A 29 35.86 -8.27 -0.76
CA PRO A 29 35.69 -7.67 -2.08
C PRO A 29 34.57 -8.38 -2.85
N ARG A 30 33.75 -7.56 -3.51
CA ARG A 30 32.48 -7.93 -4.14
C ARG A 30 32.71 -8.81 -5.37
N LEU A 31 32.01 -9.95 -5.45
CA LEU A 31 31.83 -10.68 -6.70
C LEU A 31 30.45 -10.33 -7.27
N TRP A 32 30.42 -9.40 -8.23
CA TRP A 32 29.26 -9.19 -9.09
C TRP A 32 28.98 -10.49 -9.86
N PRO A 33 27.73 -10.98 -9.98
CA PRO A 33 26.45 -10.32 -9.67
C PRO A 33 25.80 -10.79 -8.34
N CYS A 34 26.55 -11.41 -7.43
CA CYS A 34 25.98 -12.27 -6.37
C CYS A 34 26.07 -11.76 -4.92
N GLN A 35 26.31 -10.47 -4.66
CA GLN A 35 26.28 -9.94 -3.29
C GLN A 35 25.29 -8.76 -3.15
N PRO A 36 24.44 -8.77 -2.11
CA PRO A 36 23.48 -7.70 -1.85
C PRO A 36 24.19 -6.38 -1.49
N SER A 37 23.43 -5.27 -1.52
CA SER A 37 23.85 -3.98 -0.96
C SER A 37 24.40 -4.19 0.46
N SER A 38 25.33 -3.35 0.91
CA SER A 38 25.86 -3.40 2.28
C SER A 38 25.11 -2.47 3.24
N VAL A 39 23.99 -1.90 2.80
CA VAL A 39 23.26 -0.89 3.57
C VAL A 39 22.34 -1.62 4.54
N TRP A 40 22.81 -1.78 5.78
CA TRP A 40 21.99 -2.25 6.89
C TRP A 40 22.04 -1.25 8.04
N LYS A 41 21.15 -0.25 8.04
CA LYS A 41 21.16 0.83 9.04
C LYS A 41 19.85 0.94 9.81
N LEU A 42 19.97 1.02 11.14
CA LEU A 42 18.84 1.19 12.05
C LEU A 42 18.70 2.63 12.51
N PHE A 43 17.48 3.12 12.57
CA PHE A 43 17.11 4.46 13.00
C PHE A 43 15.99 4.40 14.05
N PRO A 44 16.02 5.28 15.06
CA PRO A 44 14.98 5.34 16.08
C PRO A 44 13.71 6.06 15.60
N ARG A 45 13.79 6.85 14.52
CA ARG A 45 12.67 7.65 14.00
C ARG A 45 12.47 7.40 12.50
N GLN A 46 11.22 7.29 12.09
CA GLN A 46 10.83 7.04 10.70
C GLN A 46 11.36 8.11 9.75
N SER A 47 11.23 9.38 10.13
CA SER A 47 11.67 10.51 9.30
C SER A 47 13.18 10.48 9.03
N MET A 48 13.98 10.03 10.00
CA MET A 48 15.43 9.87 9.82
C MET A 48 15.75 8.75 8.84
N ALA A 49 15.04 7.62 8.94
CA ALA A 49 15.21 6.50 8.02
C ALA A 49 14.83 6.88 6.58
N ILE A 50 13.70 7.57 6.40
CA ILE A 50 13.23 8.07 5.10
C ILE A 50 14.24 9.07 4.52
N SER A 51 14.69 10.05 5.31
CA SER A 51 15.68 11.03 4.86
C SER A 51 16.99 10.35 4.45
N PHE A 52 17.45 9.36 5.21
CA PHE A 52 18.63 8.58 4.85
C PHE A 52 18.42 7.81 3.53
N ALA A 53 17.29 7.12 3.37
CA ALA A 53 16.95 6.39 2.15
C ALA A 53 16.92 7.30 0.92
N GLN A 54 16.30 8.48 1.02
CA GLN A 54 16.25 9.49 -0.05
C GLN A 54 17.63 10.05 -0.42
N SER A 55 18.54 10.16 0.54
CA SER A 55 19.92 10.61 0.30
C SER A 55 20.85 9.50 -0.21
N CYS A 56 20.39 8.25 -0.18
CA CYS A 56 21.21 7.10 -0.55
C CYS A 56 21.29 6.97 -2.07
N LYS A 57 22.47 6.63 -2.59
CA LYS A 57 22.66 6.35 -4.02
C LYS A 57 22.24 4.93 -4.41
N GLU A 58 22.19 4.04 -3.43
CA GLU A 58 21.80 2.64 -3.62
C GLU A 58 20.27 2.51 -3.54
N ASP A 59 19.73 1.51 -4.22
CA ASP A 59 18.30 1.20 -4.19
C ASP A 59 17.93 0.55 -2.84
N VAL A 60 17.53 1.40 -1.90
CA VAL A 60 17.24 1.04 -0.51
C VAL A 60 15.85 1.48 -0.10
N HIS A 61 15.27 0.72 0.83
CA HIS A 61 13.89 0.85 1.26
C HIS A 61 13.83 0.89 2.79
N VAL A 62 12.74 1.45 3.31
CA VAL A 62 12.52 1.61 4.75
C VAL A 62 11.57 0.51 5.24
N PHE A 63 11.98 -0.17 6.30
CA PHE A 63 11.17 -1.18 6.98
C PHE A 63 11.05 -0.80 8.45
N ALA A 64 9.89 -1.06 9.03
CA ALA A 64 9.69 -0.90 10.45
C ALA A 64 9.71 -2.26 11.13
N LEU A 65 10.46 -2.35 12.23
CA LEU A 65 10.60 -3.54 13.05
C LEU A 65 9.98 -3.26 14.42
N GLU A 66 9.01 -4.07 14.81
CA GLU A 66 8.49 -4.07 16.17
C GLU A 66 9.28 -5.05 17.05
N LYS A 67 9.55 -4.67 18.30
CA LYS A 67 10.27 -5.52 19.25
C LYS A 67 9.31 -6.09 20.30
N GLU A 68 9.46 -7.36 20.63
CA GLU A 68 8.64 -8.04 21.65
C GLU A 68 8.80 -7.41 23.05
N ASN A 69 10.01 -6.93 23.39
CA ASN A 69 10.32 -6.38 24.72
C ASN A 69 10.12 -4.85 24.82
N ALA A 70 9.55 -4.22 23.79
CA ALA A 70 9.29 -2.78 23.78
C ALA A 70 7.83 -2.47 24.12
N SER A 71 7.50 -1.21 24.42
CA SER A 71 6.11 -0.78 24.55
C SER A 71 5.35 -1.08 23.26
N GLU A 72 4.08 -1.50 23.38
CA GLU A 72 3.26 -1.89 22.23
C GLU A 72 3.26 -0.82 21.13
N GLY A 73 3.49 -1.24 19.89
CA GLY A 73 3.55 -0.35 18.73
C GLY A 73 4.83 0.47 18.58
N GLN A 74 5.79 0.37 19.50
CA GLN A 74 7.10 1.02 19.34
C GLN A 74 7.92 0.31 18.26
N ARG A 75 8.38 1.10 17.29
CA ARG A 75 9.13 0.61 16.12
C ARG A 75 10.53 1.21 16.06
N ILE A 76 11.47 0.41 15.56
CA ILE A 76 12.73 0.89 15.02
C ILE A 76 12.70 0.74 13.49
N TYR A 77 13.43 1.58 12.78
CA TYR A 77 13.36 1.64 11.33
C TYR A 77 14.67 1.17 10.71
N LEU A 78 14.59 0.13 9.88
CA LEU A 78 15.70 -0.42 9.11
C LEU A 78 15.69 0.19 7.70
N VAL A 79 16.86 0.60 7.21
CA VAL A 79 17.07 0.94 5.81
C VAL A 79 18.02 -0.06 5.19
N THR A 80 17.55 -0.75 4.14
CA THR A 80 18.29 -1.78 3.42
C THR A 80 17.65 -2.09 2.06
N SER A 81 18.31 -2.87 1.20
CA SER A 81 17.72 -3.32 -0.07
C SER A 81 16.76 -4.51 0.14
N TYR A 82 15.89 -4.79 -0.84
CA TYR A 82 15.01 -5.95 -0.77
C TYR A 82 15.76 -7.29 -0.72
N SER A 83 16.86 -7.39 -1.48
CA SER A 83 17.69 -8.60 -1.54
C SER A 83 18.41 -8.87 -0.21
N GLU A 84 18.94 -7.82 0.41
CA GLU A 84 19.60 -7.91 1.71
C GLU A 84 18.59 -8.23 2.81
N LEU A 85 17.44 -7.54 2.83
CA LEU A 85 16.36 -7.87 3.76
C LEU A 85 15.98 -9.35 3.63
N TRP A 86 15.67 -9.83 2.43
CA TRP A 86 15.25 -11.21 2.20
C TRP A 86 16.28 -12.24 2.68
N HIS A 87 17.58 -11.97 2.47
CA HIS A 87 18.66 -12.83 2.93
C HIS A 87 18.59 -13.07 4.44
N TYR A 88 18.46 -12.00 5.23
CA TYR A 88 18.35 -12.09 6.69
C TYR A 88 16.98 -12.61 7.14
N TYR A 89 15.93 -12.24 6.40
CA TYR A 89 14.56 -12.65 6.67
C TYR A 89 14.38 -14.18 6.60
N ARG A 90 15.02 -14.82 5.61
CA ARG A 90 15.05 -16.27 5.47
C ARG A 90 15.94 -16.96 6.51
N THR A 91 17.05 -16.33 6.88
CA THR A 91 18.05 -16.95 7.76
C THR A 91 17.71 -16.83 9.24
N TYR A 92 17.08 -15.73 9.64
CA TYR A 92 16.79 -15.38 11.04
C TYR A 92 15.31 -15.03 11.25
N PRO A 93 14.38 -15.98 11.01
CA PRO A 93 12.94 -15.71 11.00
C PRO A 93 12.42 -15.15 12.34
N GLN A 94 12.99 -15.56 13.47
CA GLN A 94 12.57 -15.08 14.80
C GLN A 94 12.92 -13.61 15.04
N SER A 95 14.08 -13.14 14.57
CA SER A 95 14.57 -11.78 14.84
C SER A 95 13.87 -10.71 14.00
N LEU A 96 13.28 -11.10 12.87
CA LEU A 96 12.58 -10.21 11.93
C LEU A 96 11.09 -10.56 11.79
N MET A 97 10.52 -11.30 12.75
CA MET A 97 9.15 -11.81 12.67
C MET A 97 8.09 -10.71 12.60
N HIS A 98 8.40 -9.51 13.09
CA HIS A 98 7.46 -8.39 13.19
C HIS A 98 7.89 -7.22 12.31
N CYS A 99 7.92 -7.47 11.00
CA CYS A 99 8.42 -6.53 10.01
C CYS A 99 7.30 -5.96 9.13
N TYR A 100 7.43 -4.67 8.82
CA TYR A 100 6.48 -3.90 8.03
C TYR A 100 7.23 -3.15 6.94
N GLU A 101 6.72 -3.16 5.72
CA GLU A 101 7.10 -2.21 4.68
C GLU A 101 6.59 -0.83 5.09
N VAL A 102 7.45 0.18 5.04
CA VAL A 102 7.01 1.58 5.11
C VAL A 102 6.75 2.04 3.68
N ILE A 103 5.48 2.25 3.32
CA ILE A 103 5.06 2.77 2.02
C ILE A 103 5.27 4.29 2.04
N PRO A 104 6.35 4.84 1.44
CA PRO A 104 6.69 6.24 1.61
C PRO A 104 5.65 7.15 0.96
N GLU A 105 5.44 8.33 1.53
CA GLU A 105 4.60 9.35 0.91
C GLU A 105 5.11 9.71 -0.50
N GLY A 106 4.20 9.72 -1.47
CA GLY A 106 4.52 10.04 -2.87
C GLY A 106 5.23 8.92 -3.65
N ALA A 107 5.47 7.75 -3.04
CA ALA A 107 6.06 6.63 -3.74
C ALA A 107 5.02 5.93 -4.63
N VAL A 108 5.41 5.66 -5.89
CA VAL A 108 4.61 4.83 -6.82
C VAL A 108 4.40 3.45 -6.21
N CYS A 109 3.16 2.97 -6.25
CA CYS A 109 2.80 1.72 -5.59
C CYS A 109 1.84 0.86 -6.40
N LYS A 110 1.81 -0.43 -6.07
CA LYS A 110 0.79 -1.36 -6.53
C LYS A 110 -0.57 -0.99 -5.93
N LEU A 111 -1.64 -1.45 -6.57
CA LEU A 111 -2.95 -1.49 -5.92
C LEU A 111 -2.93 -2.62 -4.87
N TYR A 112 -3.31 -2.31 -3.64
CA TYR A 112 -3.35 -3.27 -2.53
C TYR A 112 -4.58 -3.06 -1.66
N PHE A 113 -4.98 -4.10 -0.93
CA PHE A 113 -6.09 -4.06 0.02
C PHE A 113 -5.67 -4.74 1.33
N ASP A 114 -6.19 -4.21 2.43
CA ASP A 114 -6.24 -4.89 3.73
C ASP A 114 -7.70 -5.23 4.00
N LEU A 115 -7.98 -6.52 4.18
CA LEU A 115 -9.33 -7.05 4.30
C LEU A 115 -9.48 -7.72 5.66
N GLU A 116 -10.48 -7.31 6.42
CA GLU A 116 -10.70 -7.89 7.74
C GLU A 116 -12.15 -7.83 8.21
N PHE A 117 -12.52 -8.82 9.02
CA PHE A 117 -13.74 -8.79 9.83
C PHE A 117 -13.61 -9.71 11.04
N HIS A 118 -14.46 -9.48 12.04
CA HIS A 118 -14.55 -10.32 13.23
C HIS A 118 -15.42 -11.55 12.93
N LYS A 119 -14.84 -12.76 12.93
CA LYS A 119 -15.57 -13.99 12.54
C LYS A 119 -16.79 -14.28 13.41
N PRO A 120 -16.72 -14.21 14.76
CA PRO A 120 -17.88 -14.46 15.62
C PRO A 120 -19.05 -13.51 15.40
N SER A 121 -18.79 -12.26 14.99
CA SER A 121 -19.85 -11.29 14.65
C SER A 121 -20.49 -11.56 13.28
N ASN A 122 -19.89 -12.43 12.46
CA ASN A 122 -20.23 -12.65 11.06
C ASN A 122 -20.28 -14.15 10.72
N ASN A 123 -20.98 -14.95 11.53
CA ASN A 123 -20.99 -16.43 11.44
C ASN A 123 -21.49 -17.01 10.10
N GLY A 124 -22.16 -16.22 9.25
CA GLY A 124 -22.60 -16.62 7.91
C GLY A 124 -21.75 -16.06 6.76
N ALA A 125 -20.70 -15.28 7.06
CA ALA A 125 -19.89 -14.66 6.03
C ALA A 125 -18.86 -15.65 5.45
N ASP A 126 -18.94 -15.88 4.15
CA ASP A 126 -17.92 -16.61 3.41
C ASP A 126 -16.82 -15.65 2.92
N GLY A 127 -15.78 -15.51 3.73
CA GLY A 127 -14.66 -14.63 3.42
C GLY A 127 -13.91 -14.98 2.12
N LYS A 128 -13.85 -16.26 1.72
CA LYS A 128 -13.21 -16.66 0.45
C LYS A 128 -14.05 -16.16 -0.73
N SER A 129 -15.36 -16.36 -0.69
CA SER A 129 -16.28 -15.84 -1.71
C SER A 129 -16.30 -14.30 -1.76
N MET A 130 -16.28 -13.62 -0.61
CA MET A 130 -16.20 -12.15 -0.56
C MET A 130 -14.95 -11.60 -1.24
N VAL A 131 -13.78 -12.23 -1.00
CA VAL A 131 -12.52 -11.87 -1.66
C VAL A 131 -12.60 -12.06 -3.17
N PHE A 132 -13.11 -13.21 -3.63
CA PHE A 132 -13.27 -13.49 -5.05
C PHE A 132 -14.17 -12.45 -5.73
N LEU A 133 -15.34 -12.16 -5.15
CA LEU A 133 -16.28 -11.17 -5.66
C LEU A 133 -15.69 -9.75 -5.67
N LEU A 134 -14.93 -9.38 -4.63
CA LEU A 134 -14.21 -8.11 -4.58
C LEU A 134 -13.18 -8.00 -5.71
N ILE A 135 -12.36 -9.03 -5.92
CA ILE A 135 -11.36 -9.04 -7.00
C ILE A 135 -12.06 -8.89 -8.35
N GLN A 136 -13.11 -9.65 -8.62
CA GLN A 136 -13.89 -9.55 -9.87
C GLN A 136 -14.45 -8.14 -10.09
N TYR A 137 -15.01 -7.54 -9.04
CA TYR A 137 -15.53 -6.18 -9.08
C TYR A 137 -14.44 -5.17 -9.40
N VAL A 138 -13.30 -5.23 -8.69
CA VAL A 138 -12.17 -4.31 -8.88
C VAL A 138 -11.55 -4.47 -10.26
N CYS A 139 -11.38 -5.70 -10.76
CA CYS A 139 -10.93 -5.96 -12.14
C CYS A 139 -11.87 -5.29 -13.17
N GLY A 140 -13.19 -5.39 -12.96
CA GLY A 140 -14.17 -4.69 -13.79
C GLY A 140 -14.00 -3.18 -13.75
N LYS A 141 -13.75 -2.59 -12.57
CA LYS A 141 -13.51 -1.15 -12.41
C LYS A 141 -12.20 -0.67 -13.00
N LEU A 142 -11.13 -1.46 -12.90
CA LEU A 142 -9.85 -1.16 -13.55
C LEU A 142 -9.98 -1.17 -15.07
N LEU A 143 -10.80 -2.06 -15.62
CA LEU A 143 -11.11 -2.08 -17.04
C LEU A 143 -11.98 -0.88 -17.45
N GLU A 144 -13.04 -0.57 -16.70
CA GLU A 144 -13.95 0.57 -16.97
C GLU A 144 -13.21 1.91 -16.96
N VAL A 145 -12.39 2.15 -15.93
CA VAL A 145 -11.75 3.45 -15.70
C VAL A 145 -10.45 3.60 -16.47
N TYR A 146 -9.58 2.58 -16.40
CA TYR A 146 -8.23 2.68 -16.92
C TYR A 146 -8.00 1.83 -18.18
N GLY A 147 -8.97 1.03 -18.62
CA GLY A 147 -8.77 0.09 -19.73
C GLY A 147 -7.82 -1.07 -19.39
N ILE A 148 -7.57 -1.33 -18.11
CA ILE A 148 -6.63 -2.36 -17.66
C ILE A 148 -7.36 -3.69 -17.51
N LYS A 149 -6.93 -4.70 -18.27
CA LYS A 149 -7.41 -6.08 -18.13
C LYS A 149 -6.58 -6.82 -17.09
N CYS A 150 -7.24 -7.30 -16.04
CA CYS A 150 -6.63 -8.17 -15.05
C CYS A 150 -7.66 -9.20 -14.55
N SER A 151 -7.18 -10.23 -13.86
CA SER A 151 -7.97 -11.32 -13.31
C SER A 151 -7.46 -11.72 -11.93
N VAL A 152 -8.13 -12.67 -11.28
CA VAL A 152 -7.67 -13.32 -10.03
C VAL A 152 -6.23 -13.84 -10.11
N LYS A 153 -5.76 -14.27 -11.29
CA LYS A 153 -4.38 -14.72 -11.52
C LYS A 153 -3.34 -13.61 -11.42
N ASN A 154 -3.75 -12.35 -11.38
CA ASN A 154 -2.89 -11.18 -11.25
C ASN A 154 -2.87 -10.63 -9.81
N VAL A 155 -3.52 -11.31 -8.86
CA VAL A 155 -3.66 -10.82 -7.48
C VAL A 155 -3.00 -11.81 -6.53
N LEU A 156 -1.93 -11.38 -5.87
CA LEU A 156 -1.35 -12.13 -4.77
C LEU A 156 -2.27 -12.00 -3.56
N ASN A 157 -2.73 -13.15 -3.06
CA ASN A 157 -3.62 -13.26 -1.91
C ASN A 157 -2.86 -13.85 -0.72
N LEU A 158 -2.70 -13.05 0.34
CA LEU A 158 -2.03 -13.45 1.58
C LEU A 158 -3.05 -13.58 2.72
N ASP A 159 -2.92 -14.61 3.54
CA ASP A 159 -3.81 -14.92 4.65
C ASP A 159 -3.07 -14.86 6.00
N SER A 160 -3.67 -14.19 6.98
CA SER A 160 -3.23 -14.13 8.38
C SER A 160 -4.44 -14.32 9.32
N SER A 161 -5.46 -15.01 8.84
CA SER A 161 -6.70 -15.25 9.59
C SER A 161 -6.43 -16.14 10.81
N THR A 162 -7.15 -15.85 11.89
CA THR A 162 -7.21 -16.66 13.10
C THR A 162 -8.61 -17.21 13.28
N GLU A 163 -8.87 -17.95 14.36
CA GLU A 163 -10.22 -18.39 14.71
C GLU A 163 -11.17 -17.21 14.97
N GLU A 164 -10.66 -16.11 15.52
CA GLU A 164 -11.46 -14.92 15.86
C GLU A 164 -11.56 -13.90 14.72
N LYS A 165 -10.55 -13.82 13.85
CA LYS A 165 -10.42 -12.73 12.87
C LYS A 165 -10.15 -13.28 11.48
N PHE A 166 -10.92 -12.82 10.50
CA PHE A 166 -10.54 -12.94 9.10
C PHE A 166 -9.56 -11.81 8.77
N SER A 167 -8.43 -12.12 8.14
CA SER A 167 -7.42 -11.11 7.77
C SER A 167 -6.69 -11.53 6.51
N ARG A 168 -6.83 -10.73 5.45
CA ARG A 168 -6.14 -10.94 4.17
C ARG A 168 -5.54 -9.67 3.61
N HIS A 169 -4.39 -9.82 2.98
CA HIS A 169 -3.84 -8.78 2.10
C HIS A 169 -3.99 -9.22 0.65
N LEU A 170 -4.49 -8.32 -0.19
CA LEU A 170 -4.47 -8.50 -1.64
C LEU A 170 -3.49 -7.52 -2.24
N ILE A 171 -2.62 -7.99 -3.14
CA ILE A 171 -1.68 -7.15 -3.87
C ILE A 171 -1.85 -7.42 -5.36
N PHE A 172 -2.26 -6.40 -6.12
CA PHE A 172 -2.50 -6.49 -7.56
C PHE A 172 -1.19 -6.29 -8.33
N ILE A 173 -0.76 -7.31 -9.04
CA ILE A 173 0.40 -7.28 -9.93
C ILE A 173 -0.10 -6.97 -11.35
N LEU A 174 -0.33 -5.68 -11.60
CA LEU A 174 -0.77 -5.18 -12.91
C LEU A 174 0.39 -5.16 -13.90
N GLN A 175 0.13 -5.56 -15.15
CA GLN A 175 1.12 -5.44 -16.22
C GLN A 175 1.17 -3.99 -16.69
N ASN A 176 2.37 -3.41 -16.71
CA ASN A 176 2.65 -2.06 -17.21
C ASN A 176 1.80 -0.95 -16.57
N ALA A 177 1.35 -1.12 -15.32
CA ALA A 177 0.60 -0.08 -14.62
C ALA A 177 0.89 -0.09 -13.11
N ALA A 178 0.91 1.09 -12.51
CA ALA A 178 1.03 1.30 -11.08
C ALA A 178 0.33 2.61 -10.69
N PHE A 179 -0.10 2.74 -9.44
CA PHE A 179 -0.70 3.99 -8.97
C PHE A 179 0.40 4.98 -8.59
N LYS A 180 0.14 6.27 -8.82
CA LYS A 180 1.06 7.37 -8.49
C LYS A 180 1.53 7.32 -7.04
N ASP A 181 0.62 7.04 -6.12
CA ASP A 181 0.90 6.76 -4.72
C ASP A 181 -0.30 6.07 -4.06
N ASN A 182 -0.15 5.69 -2.79
CA ASN A 182 -1.21 5.01 -2.04
C ASN A 182 -2.41 5.92 -1.71
N ILE A 183 -2.27 7.24 -1.79
CA ILE A 183 -3.40 8.17 -1.62
C ILE A 183 -4.31 8.11 -2.86
N HIS A 184 -3.74 8.03 -4.07
CA HIS A 184 -4.53 7.84 -5.30
C HIS A 184 -5.21 6.47 -5.31
N VAL A 185 -4.56 5.43 -4.77
CA VAL A 185 -5.22 4.13 -4.51
C VAL A 185 -6.43 4.33 -3.61
N GLY A 186 -6.25 4.95 -2.44
CA GLY A 186 -7.33 5.17 -1.48
C GLY A 186 -8.50 5.96 -2.05
N ARG A 187 -8.24 7.00 -2.85
CA ARG A 187 -9.29 7.77 -3.53
C ARG A 187 -10.06 6.95 -4.55
N PHE A 188 -9.35 6.16 -5.38
CA PHE A 188 -9.98 5.26 -6.33
C PHE A 188 -10.86 4.23 -5.62
N ILE A 189 -10.36 3.58 -4.57
CA ILE A 189 -11.12 2.60 -3.80
C ILE A 189 -12.33 3.23 -3.10
N LEU A 190 -12.16 4.40 -2.48
CA LEU A 190 -13.27 5.14 -1.89
C LEU A 190 -14.34 5.49 -2.92
N ALA A 191 -13.95 5.89 -4.13
CA ALA A 191 -14.88 6.25 -5.19
C ALA A 191 -15.70 5.04 -5.68
N ILE A 192 -15.07 3.89 -5.89
CA ILE A 192 -15.78 2.68 -6.35
C ILE A 192 -16.62 2.04 -5.23
N LEU A 193 -16.23 2.20 -3.97
CA LEU A 193 -16.97 1.68 -2.80
C LEU A 193 -17.97 2.68 -2.20
N HIS A 194 -18.09 3.88 -2.77
CA HIS A 194 -19.02 4.93 -2.34
C HIS A 194 -20.46 4.45 -2.07
N PRO A 195 -21.06 3.55 -2.88
CA PRO A 195 -22.43 3.07 -2.62
C PRO A 195 -22.58 2.36 -1.27
N ILE A 196 -21.54 1.65 -0.83
CA ILE A 196 -21.51 0.96 0.47
C ILE A 196 -21.30 1.96 1.61
N MET A 197 -20.42 2.93 1.39
CA MET A 197 -20.12 3.95 2.42
C MET A 197 -21.35 4.76 2.80
N ASN A 198 -22.27 4.99 1.86
CA ASN A 198 -23.55 5.63 2.16
C ASN A 198 -24.48 4.68 2.94
N LYS A 199 -24.59 3.41 2.56
CA LYS A 199 -25.37 2.42 3.32
C LYS A 199 -24.90 2.31 4.78
N ILE A 200 -23.58 2.26 5.02
CA ILE A 200 -23.01 2.22 6.38
C ILE A 200 -23.40 3.45 7.17
N LYS A 201 -23.31 4.65 6.56
CA LYS A 201 -23.72 5.89 7.22
C LYS A 201 -25.20 5.82 7.56
N ASP A 202 -26.06 5.54 6.59
CA ASP A 202 -27.52 5.52 6.78
C ASP A 202 -27.96 4.55 7.89
N GLU A 203 -27.36 3.36 7.97
CA GLU A 203 -27.63 2.39 9.05
C GLU A 203 -27.07 2.83 10.40
N SER A 204 -25.91 3.50 10.43
CA SER A 204 -25.36 4.06 11.67
C SER A 204 -26.22 5.21 12.22
N TRP A 205 -26.84 6.02 11.34
CA TRP A 205 -27.81 7.05 11.72
C TRP A 205 -29.09 6.43 12.30
N LEU A 206 -29.67 5.42 11.63
CA LEU A 206 -30.84 4.70 12.15
C LEU A 206 -30.57 3.99 13.49
N GLY A 207 -29.36 3.47 13.69
CA GLY A 207 -28.94 2.85 14.94
C GLY A 207 -28.84 3.83 16.11
N ASN A 208 -28.44 5.08 15.84
CA ASN A 208 -28.38 6.16 16.83
C ASN A 208 -29.75 6.76 17.14
N GLU A 209 -30.65 6.89 16.16
CA GLU A 209 -32.02 7.38 16.39
C GLU A 209 -32.86 6.41 17.22
N ARG A 210 -32.62 5.10 17.15
CA ARG A 210 -33.26 4.14 18.07
C ARG A 210 -32.84 4.28 19.54
N ARG A 211 -31.89 5.16 19.87
CA ARG A 211 -31.51 5.52 21.25
C ARG A 211 -32.07 6.87 21.72
N THR A 212 -32.75 7.64 20.86
CA THR A 212 -33.39 8.92 21.22
C THR A 212 -34.82 8.96 20.68
N ASN A 213 -35.78 8.92 21.60
CA ASN A 213 -37.24 8.86 21.47
C ASN A 213 -37.93 9.43 20.21
N VAL A 214 -38.94 8.67 19.77
CA VAL A 214 -40.33 9.01 19.32
C VAL A 214 -40.66 10.46 18.89
N SER A 215 -41.43 10.55 17.80
CA SER A 215 -42.06 11.70 17.11
C SER A 215 -41.19 12.32 16.01
N GLU A 216 -41.66 12.67 14.81
CA GLU A 216 -42.99 12.79 14.22
C GLU A 216 -42.83 12.75 12.69
N MET A 217 -43.85 12.29 11.96
CA MET A 217 -43.81 12.12 10.49
C MET A 217 -43.78 13.45 9.74
N THR A 218 -43.02 13.53 8.65
CA THR A 218 -43.34 14.45 7.53
C THR A 218 -42.74 13.93 6.22
N GLU A 219 -43.59 13.63 5.25
CA GLU A 219 -43.25 13.22 3.89
C GLU A 219 -43.03 14.43 2.96
N SER A 220 -41.99 14.43 2.12
CA SER A 220 -42.00 14.92 0.71
C SER A 220 -40.61 14.81 0.03
N PRO A 221 -40.46 14.99 -1.30
CA PRO A 221 -40.82 14.06 -2.36
C PRO A 221 -39.60 13.60 -3.19
N GLU A 222 -39.77 12.47 -3.88
CA GLU A 222 -38.77 11.77 -4.68
C GLU A 222 -38.20 12.58 -5.86
N MET A 223 -36.90 12.88 -5.83
CA MET A 223 -36.14 13.27 -7.02
C MET A 223 -35.59 12.02 -7.72
N LYS A 224 -36.16 11.73 -8.90
CA LYS A 224 -35.77 10.67 -9.84
C LYS A 224 -34.26 10.71 -10.14
N ARG A 225 -33.49 9.87 -9.45
CA ARG A 225 -32.09 9.58 -9.82
C ARG A 225 -32.08 8.55 -10.95
N VAL A 226 -31.43 8.93 -12.04
CA VAL A 226 -31.09 8.09 -13.18
C VAL A 226 -30.40 6.83 -12.66
N LYS A 227 -31.06 5.66 -12.77
CA LYS A 227 -30.51 4.36 -12.39
C LYS A 227 -29.34 4.01 -13.31
N LYS A 228 -28.12 4.34 -12.90
CA LYS A 228 -26.95 3.55 -13.28
C LYS A 228 -27.15 2.22 -12.56
N GLU A 229 -27.08 1.08 -13.26
CA GLU A 229 -27.16 -0.25 -12.64
C GLU A 229 -26.01 -0.40 -11.65
N GLU A 230 -26.23 0.05 -10.42
CA GLU A 230 -25.28 0.00 -9.34
C GLU A 230 -25.31 -1.45 -8.83
N ARG A 231 -24.27 -2.22 -9.18
CA ARG A 231 -24.15 -3.60 -8.69
C ARG A 231 -24.28 -3.58 -7.16
N ASP A 232 -25.09 -4.48 -6.61
CA ASP A 232 -25.24 -4.57 -5.17
C ASP A 232 -23.91 -5.00 -4.54
N LEU A 233 -23.33 -4.12 -3.73
CA LEU A 233 -22.09 -4.34 -3.00
C LEU A 233 -22.33 -4.68 -1.52
N SER A 234 -23.56 -5.09 -1.17
CA SER A 234 -23.94 -5.49 0.18
C SER A 234 -23.06 -6.61 0.77
N PHE A 235 -22.47 -7.47 -0.07
CA PHE A 235 -21.54 -8.53 0.34
C PHE A 235 -20.24 -8.02 0.99
N LEU A 236 -19.94 -6.73 0.91
CA LEU A 236 -18.79 -6.10 1.57
C LEU A 236 -19.15 -5.44 2.91
N LEU A 237 -20.42 -5.51 3.34
CA LEU A 237 -20.86 -5.06 4.67
C LEU A 237 -20.62 -6.18 5.68
N VAL A 238 -19.87 -5.87 6.72
CA VAL A 238 -19.57 -6.79 7.83
C VAL A 238 -19.87 -6.09 9.15
N LYS A 239 -19.94 -6.86 10.23
CA LYS A 239 -20.10 -6.32 11.59
C LYS A 239 -18.78 -6.33 12.35
N ASP A 240 -18.53 -5.26 13.10
CA ASP A 240 -17.43 -5.21 14.05
C ASP A 240 -17.74 -6.02 15.33
N LYS A 241 -16.87 -5.90 16.34
CA LYS A 241 -17.04 -6.58 17.62
C LYS A 241 -18.24 -6.08 18.43
N ASP A 242 -18.62 -4.82 18.22
CA ASP A 242 -19.74 -4.17 18.89
C ASP A 242 -21.06 -4.37 18.13
N GLY A 243 -21.02 -5.08 16.99
CA GLY A 243 -22.17 -5.38 16.16
C GLY A 243 -22.55 -4.25 15.19
N GLN A 244 -21.72 -3.20 15.08
CA GLN A 244 -21.95 -2.10 14.15
C GLN A 244 -21.49 -2.48 12.74
N HIS A 245 -22.20 -1.98 11.73
CA HIS A 245 -21.85 -2.21 10.34
C HIS A 245 -20.59 -1.43 9.95
N CYS A 246 -19.65 -2.12 9.32
CA CYS A 246 -18.42 -1.57 8.77
C CYS A 246 -18.10 -2.22 7.42
N SER A 247 -17.10 -1.68 6.72
CA SER A 247 -16.66 -2.24 5.44
C SER A 247 -15.69 -3.39 5.66
N PHE A 248 -15.81 -4.43 4.83
CA PHE A 248 -14.83 -5.51 4.74
C PHE A 248 -13.44 -5.02 4.31
N VAL A 249 -13.37 -3.89 3.59
CA VAL A 249 -12.13 -3.27 3.14
C VAL A 249 -11.70 -2.22 4.17
N ASP A 250 -10.52 -2.36 4.75
CA ASP A 250 -9.94 -1.31 5.61
C ASP A 250 -9.45 -0.13 4.75
N LEU A 251 -10.23 0.95 4.74
CA LEU A 251 -9.88 2.19 4.05
C LEU A 251 -8.82 3.02 4.80
N GLY A 252 -8.53 2.71 6.08
CA GLY A 252 -7.53 3.39 6.89
C GLY A 252 -6.09 3.11 6.45
N VAL A 253 -5.88 2.14 5.56
CA VAL A 253 -4.55 1.76 5.07
C VAL A 253 -3.94 2.72 4.06
N TYR A 254 -4.75 3.62 3.48
CA TYR A 254 -4.31 4.58 2.47
C TYR A 254 -3.88 5.90 3.10
N THR A 255 -2.83 5.86 3.91
CA THR A 255 -2.30 7.00 4.67
C THR A 255 -0.81 7.20 4.40
N ARG A 256 -0.30 8.41 4.64
CA ARG A 256 1.10 8.77 4.38
C ARG A 256 2.04 7.92 5.21
N ASN A 257 3.11 7.41 4.59
CA ASN A 257 4.12 6.58 5.26
C ASN A 257 3.51 5.36 5.99
N ARG A 258 2.50 4.73 5.37
CA ARG A 258 1.78 3.59 5.96
C ARG A 258 2.74 2.44 6.21
N ASN A 259 2.65 1.84 7.39
CA ASN A 259 3.30 0.58 7.69
C ASN A 259 2.38 -0.56 7.23
N PHE A 260 2.86 -1.41 6.33
CA PHE A 260 2.12 -2.53 5.77
C PHE A 260 2.87 -3.83 6.07
N ARG A 261 2.22 -4.78 6.75
CA ARG A 261 2.89 -5.95 7.30
C ARG A 261 3.38 -6.88 6.19
N LEU A 262 4.63 -7.33 6.28
CA LEU A 262 5.27 -8.13 5.24
C LEU A 262 4.72 -9.57 5.19
N TYR A 263 4.91 -10.21 4.04
CA TYR A 263 4.81 -11.66 3.90
C TYR A 263 5.71 -12.36 4.93
N LYS A 264 5.17 -13.41 5.58
CA LYS A 264 5.72 -14.13 6.75
C LYS A 264 5.98 -13.29 8.01
N SER A 265 5.51 -12.04 8.08
CA SER A 265 5.50 -11.29 9.34
C SER A 265 4.21 -11.48 10.11
N SER A 266 4.30 -11.56 11.43
CA SER A 266 3.17 -11.49 12.37
C SER A 266 3.19 -10.16 13.13
N LYS A 267 2.08 -9.85 13.83
CA LYS A 267 2.06 -8.75 14.82
C LYS A 267 2.78 -9.21 16.08
N VAL A 268 3.42 -8.30 16.82
CA VAL A 268 3.98 -8.62 18.14
C VAL A 268 2.93 -9.28 19.02
N GLY A 269 3.31 -10.34 19.74
CA GLY A 269 2.41 -11.08 20.62
C GLY A 269 1.36 -11.93 19.89
N LYS A 270 1.41 -12.01 18.56
CA LYS A 270 0.56 -12.87 17.74
C LYS A 270 1.41 -13.83 16.92
N ASN A 271 0.93 -15.07 16.80
CA ASN A 271 1.58 -16.11 16.01
C ASN A 271 0.96 -16.32 14.62
N ALA A 272 0.15 -15.36 14.16
CA ALA A 272 -0.46 -15.36 12.85
C ALA A 272 0.37 -14.52 11.88
N ALA A 273 1.32 -15.16 11.19
CA ALA A 273 2.10 -14.55 10.13
C ALA A 273 1.35 -14.63 8.78
N PHE A 274 1.58 -13.67 7.88
CA PHE A 274 1.01 -13.75 6.53
C PHE A 274 1.63 -14.90 5.71
N THR A 275 0.80 -15.83 5.24
CA THR A 275 1.19 -16.88 4.29
C THR A 275 0.40 -16.72 2.99
N VAL A 276 0.76 -17.45 1.94
CA VAL A 276 -0.04 -17.46 0.70
C VAL A 276 -1.36 -18.17 1.01
N ALA A 277 -2.49 -17.56 0.66
CA ALA A 277 -3.80 -18.13 0.89
C ALA A 277 -3.99 -19.41 0.05
N GLU A 278 -4.77 -20.36 0.56
CA GLU A 278 -5.06 -21.64 -0.14
C GLU A 278 -5.73 -21.42 -1.50
N ASP A 279 -6.57 -20.38 -1.61
CA ASP A 279 -7.31 -19.96 -2.79
C ASP A 279 -6.57 -18.88 -3.61
N ASN A 280 -5.25 -18.73 -3.42
CA ASN A 280 -4.43 -17.87 -4.25
C ASN A 280 -4.21 -18.49 -5.64
N GLU A 281 -4.61 -17.77 -6.70
CA GLU A 281 -4.36 -18.18 -8.10
C GLU A 281 -3.15 -17.48 -8.74
N PHE A 282 -2.54 -16.49 -8.08
CA PHE A 282 -1.36 -15.82 -8.60
C PHE A 282 -0.15 -16.75 -8.59
N ILE A 283 0.44 -16.97 -9.76
CA ILE A 283 1.68 -17.73 -9.94
C ILE A 283 2.79 -16.74 -10.28
N SER A 284 3.80 -16.67 -9.42
CA SER A 284 4.95 -15.82 -9.65
C SER A 284 5.82 -16.42 -10.77
N THR A 285 6.11 -15.64 -11.82
CA THR A 285 7.03 -16.06 -12.88
C THR A 285 8.45 -15.91 -12.35
N SER A 286 9.00 -16.99 -11.78
CA SER A 286 10.37 -16.99 -11.28
C SER A 286 11.34 -16.64 -12.40
N LYS A 287 12.01 -15.48 -12.32
CA LYS A 287 13.19 -15.20 -13.15
C LYS A 287 14.25 -16.26 -12.81
N LYS A 288 15.05 -16.69 -13.80
CA LYS A 288 16.15 -17.65 -13.58
C LYS A 288 17.00 -17.22 -12.38
N GLY A 289 17.08 -18.07 -11.35
CA GLY A 289 17.90 -17.86 -10.15
C GLY A 289 17.18 -17.36 -8.89
N ILE A 290 15.90 -16.97 -8.97
CA ILE A 290 15.10 -16.53 -7.80
C ILE A 290 14.26 -17.69 -7.26
N GLY A 291 14.32 -17.94 -5.95
CA GLY A 291 13.50 -18.96 -5.30
C GLY A 291 12.01 -18.60 -5.29
N VAL A 292 11.12 -19.59 -5.23
CA VAL A 292 9.65 -19.37 -5.24
C VAL A 292 9.22 -18.41 -4.12
N GLU A 293 9.68 -18.65 -2.91
CA GLU A 293 9.39 -17.84 -1.72
C GLU A 293 9.87 -16.39 -1.86
N GLU A 294 11.05 -16.19 -2.46
CA GLU A 294 11.60 -14.86 -2.72
C GLU A 294 10.76 -14.13 -3.76
N SER A 295 10.29 -14.84 -4.78
CA SER A 295 9.42 -14.29 -5.81
C SER A 295 8.05 -13.86 -5.24
N VAL A 296 7.53 -14.59 -4.25
CA VAL A 296 6.32 -14.19 -3.50
C VAL A 296 6.60 -12.98 -2.63
N PHE A 297 7.70 -12.98 -1.88
CA PHE A 297 8.14 -11.83 -1.07
C PHE A 297 8.24 -10.55 -1.92
N LEU A 298 8.95 -10.61 -3.03
CA LEU A 298 9.10 -9.48 -3.95
C LEU A 298 7.76 -9.03 -4.56
N ALA A 299 6.87 -9.98 -4.88
CA ALA A 299 5.53 -9.66 -5.38
C ALA A 299 4.66 -8.97 -4.30
N SER A 300 4.82 -9.34 -3.03
CA SER A 300 4.06 -8.81 -1.89
C SER A 300 4.40 -7.37 -1.49
N LEU A 301 5.60 -6.91 -1.82
CA LEU A 301 6.04 -5.55 -1.53
C LEU A 301 5.25 -4.54 -2.38
N VAL A 302 4.54 -3.64 -1.74
CA VAL A 302 3.62 -2.68 -2.35
C VAL A 302 4.37 -1.67 -3.21
N CYS A 303 5.57 -1.25 -2.79
CA CYS A 303 6.40 -0.28 -3.52
C CYS A 303 7.38 -0.93 -4.51
N ASN A 304 7.48 -2.26 -4.55
CA ASN A 304 8.35 -2.95 -5.51
C ASN A 304 7.74 -2.96 -6.91
N VAL A 305 7.91 -1.86 -7.62
CA VAL A 305 7.30 -1.54 -8.89
C VAL A 305 8.40 -1.38 -9.96
N SER A 306 8.17 -1.84 -11.19
CA SER A 306 9.16 -1.76 -12.27
C SER A 306 9.25 -0.36 -12.85
N PHE A 307 10.42 0.27 -12.80
CA PHE A 307 10.61 1.64 -13.29
C PHE A 307 10.58 1.81 -14.82
N THR A 308 10.33 0.75 -15.59
CA THR A 308 10.41 0.76 -17.06
C THR A 308 9.04 0.65 -17.71
N GLY A 309 8.57 1.73 -18.33
CA GLY A 309 7.44 1.71 -19.29
C GLY A 309 6.05 1.51 -18.70
N GLN A 310 5.88 1.74 -17.39
CA GLN A 310 4.58 1.61 -16.74
C GLN A 310 3.74 2.88 -16.88
N ARG A 311 2.43 2.69 -17.08
CA ARG A 311 1.43 3.75 -16.96
C ARG A 311 1.19 4.07 -15.49
N ILE A 312 1.38 5.33 -15.14
CA ILE A 312 1.05 5.84 -13.79
C ILE A 312 -0.44 6.19 -13.74
N LEU A 313 -1.15 5.55 -12.82
CA LEU A 313 -2.58 5.74 -12.60
C LEU A 313 -2.81 6.80 -11.53
N THR A 314 -3.69 7.74 -11.83
CA THR A 314 -4.11 8.82 -10.94
C THR A 314 -5.62 8.80 -10.81
N TRP A 315 -6.11 9.20 -9.64
CA TRP A 315 -7.51 9.48 -9.39
C TRP A 315 -7.63 10.86 -8.74
N ASP A 316 -7.98 11.85 -9.56
CA ASP A 316 -8.21 13.21 -9.12
C ASP A 316 -9.72 13.48 -9.04
N ALA A 317 -10.14 14.19 -7.98
CA ALA A 317 -11.56 14.44 -7.69
C ALA A 317 -12.31 15.23 -8.79
N SER A 318 -11.60 15.72 -9.82
CA SER A 318 -12.12 16.46 -10.96
C SER A 318 -12.78 15.59 -12.04
N GLU A 319 -12.42 14.30 -12.13
CA GLU A 319 -12.79 13.46 -13.29
C GLU A 319 -14.23 12.93 -13.29
N LEU A 320 -15.03 13.25 -12.27
CA LEU A 320 -16.46 12.87 -12.24
C LEU A 320 -17.32 13.73 -13.20
N ASN A 321 -16.81 14.87 -13.69
CA ASN A 321 -17.59 15.84 -14.46
C ASN A 321 -17.27 15.91 -15.96
N GLU A 322 -16.20 15.28 -16.46
CA GLU A 322 -15.78 15.46 -17.86
C GLU A 322 -16.22 14.32 -18.81
N ALA A 323 -16.75 13.21 -18.31
CA ALA A 323 -17.20 12.08 -19.13
C ALA A 323 -18.61 12.25 -19.76
N LYS A 324 -19.09 13.48 -19.96
CA LYS A 324 -20.41 13.76 -20.54
C LYS A 324 -20.44 14.90 -21.56
N THR A 325 -19.43 15.08 -22.42
CA THR A 325 -19.68 15.86 -23.65
C THR A 325 -18.72 15.53 -24.80
N THR A 326 -18.88 14.38 -25.45
CA THR A 326 -18.47 14.25 -26.86
C THR A 326 -19.34 13.23 -27.58
N ALA A 327 -20.39 13.72 -28.23
CA ALA A 327 -21.01 13.06 -29.39
C ALA A 327 -20.86 14.00 -30.60
N PRO A 328 -20.67 13.46 -31.81
CA PRO A 328 -20.15 14.21 -32.95
C PRO A 328 -21.26 15.02 -33.61
N ARG A 329 -21.01 16.32 -33.86
CA ARG A 329 -21.86 17.11 -34.74
C ARG A 329 -21.08 17.48 -35.99
N CYS A 330 -21.39 16.75 -37.06
CA CYS A 330 -21.14 17.17 -38.42
C CYS A 330 -22.12 18.29 -38.77
N GLN A 331 -21.63 19.45 -39.22
CA GLN A 331 -22.03 20.08 -40.48
C GLN A 331 -21.37 21.47 -40.66
N GLN A 332 -20.77 21.58 -41.85
CA GLN A 332 -20.75 22.71 -42.78
C GLN A 332 -19.79 23.90 -42.58
N GLU A 333 -18.92 23.96 -43.59
CA GLU A 333 -18.02 25.00 -44.06
C GLU A 333 -18.56 26.43 -43.99
N SER A 334 -17.70 27.37 -43.59
CA SER A 334 -17.41 28.56 -44.39
C SER A 334 -16.03 29.09 -44.05
N ALA A 335 -15.25 29.38 -45.09
CA ALA A 335 -13.83 29.71 -45.06
C ALA A 335 -13.58 31.17 -44.61
N SER A 336 -12.53 31.40 -43.83
CA SER A 336 -11.49 32.42 -44.12
C SER A 336 -10.41 32.53 -43.02
N ASN A 337 -9.16 32.38 -43.47
CA ASN A 337 -7.86 32.86 -42.96
C ASN A 337 -7.13 32.19 -41.76
N PRO A 338 -5.81 31.93 -41.91
CA PRO A 338 -5.01 31.21 -40.90
C PRO A 338 -4.11 32.13 -40.05
N GLY A 339 -3.89 31.70 -38.80
CA GLY A 339 -2.57 31.71 -38.17
C GLY A 339 -2.29 32.77 -37.11
N SER A 340 -2.37 32.39 -35.83
CA SER A 340 -1.17 32.03 -35.02
C SER A 340 -1.51 32.02 -33.52
N PHE A 341 -1.27 30.88 -32.87
CA PHE A 341 -1.35 30.69 -31.42
C PHE A 341 -0.14 31.34 -30.74
N SER A 342 -0.33 32.13 -29.68
CA SER A 342 0.67 32.26 -28.60
C SER A 342 0.12 32.99 -27.38
N SER A 343 0.01 32.29 -26.26
CA SER A 343 0.25 32.89 -24.94
C SER A 343 0.87 31.82 -24.04
N CYS A 344 2.12 31.47 -24.35
CA CYS A 344 2.97 30.72 -23.43
C CYS A 344 3.25 31.62 -22.21
N LEU A 345 2.79 31.19 -21.03
CA LEU A 345 3.21 31.77 -19.76
C LEU A 345 4.72 31.57 -19.62
N ALA A 346 5.46 32.66 -19.43
CA ALA A 346 6.91 32.64 -19.32
C ALA A 346 7.36 31.75 -18.15
N SER A 347 8.44 30.99 -18.37
CA SER A 347 9.05 30.12 -17.36
C SER A 347 9.62 30.96 -16.20
N PRO A 348 9.49 30.49 -14.95
CA PRO A 348 9.99 31.20 -13.76
C PRO A 348 11.52 31.22 -13.63
N TYR A 349 12.27 30.62 -14.56
CA TYR A 349 13.74 30.58 -14.56
C TYR A 349 14.32 31.16 -15.84
N GLN A 350 14.05 32.44 -16.09
CA GLN A 350 14.47 33.17 -17.29
C GLN A 350 15.99 33.13 -17.55
N GLU A 351 16.80 32.95 -16.50
CA GLU A 351 18.26 32.85 -16.59
C GLU A 351 18.71 31.60 -17.38
N VAL A 352 17.98 30.49 -17.23
CA VAL A 352 18.26 29.23 -17.95
C VAL A 352 17.79 29.33 -19.39
N ASP A 353 16.63 29.95 -19.61
CA ASP A 353 16.07 30.15 -20.95
C ASP A 353 16.99 31.04 -21.81
N ASN A 354 17.58 32.07 -21.19
CA ASN A 354 18.57 32.94 -21.84
C ASN A 354 19.87 32.21 -22.17
N PHE A 355 20.35 31.33 -21.28
CA PHE A 355 21.56 30.52 -21.53
C PHE A 355 21.36 29.58 -22.72
N VAL A 356 20.23 28.86 -22.78
CA VAL A 356 19.88 27.96 -23.89
C VAL A 356 19.73 28.72 -25.20
N SER A 357 19.25 29.96 -25.16
CA SER A 357 19.09 30.80 -26.36
C SER A 357 20.40 31.36 -26.92
N THR A 358 21.51 31.24 -26.16
CA THR A 358 22.84 31.72 -26.57
C THR A 358 23.82 30.60 -26.97
N LEU A 359 23.38 29.33 -26.93
CA LEU A 359 24.03 28.20 -27.59
C LEU A 359 23.55 28.09 -29.04
#